data_AF-A0ABD5S4Q4-F1
#
_entry.id   AF-A0ABD5S4Q4-F1
#
_cell.length_a   1.000
_cell.length_b   1.000
_cell.length_c   1.000
_cell.angle_alpha   90.00
_cell.angle_beta   90.00
_cell.angle_gamma   90.00
#
_symmetry.space_group_name_H-M   'P 1'
#
loop_
_entity.id
_entity.type
_entity.pdbx_description
1 polymer ?
#
loop_
_entity_poly.entity_id
_entity_poly.type
_entity_poly.pdbx_seq_one_letter_code
_entity_poly.pdbx_strand_id
1 'polypeptide(L)'
;ESARSTAGAESSGGGAGPIKSVTDPGDLTGLGIAVNEFLHRWHGTDGRTVVCFHSLTAMFQYAELETAYEFLHVLTGRMYATDATVHFHMNPQAHDELTVEAVTTLVDAVVELDEDGGTTVRSR
;
A
#
# COMPACT_ATOMS: atom_id res chain seq x y z
N GLU A 1 3.10 -51.52 17.44
CA GLU A 1 3.92 -50.51 16.76
C GLU A 1 3.08 -49.92 15.64
N SER A 2 2.65 -48.66 15.78
CA SER A 2 2.24 -47.84 14.63
C SER A 2 2.23 -46.38 15.08
N ALA A 3 3.03 -45.59 14.38
CA ALA A 3 3.47 -44.26 14.76
C ALA A 3 2.39 -43.19 14.53
N ARG A 4 2.46 -42.17 15.39
CA ARG A 4 1.70 -40.92 15.41
C ARG A 4 2.21 -39.98 14.30
N SER A 5 1.31 -39.27 13.61
CA SER A 5 1.64 -37.95 13.06
C SER A 5 0.37 -37.12 12.83
N THR A 6 0.14 -36.18 13.72
CA THR A 6 -0.71 -35.00 13.53
C THR A 6 0.23 -33.81 13.52
N ALA A 7 0.34 -33.11 12.39
CA ALA A 7 0.96 -31.81 12.33
C ALA A 7 -0.13 -30.81 11.95
N GLY A 8 -0.69 -30.16 12.97
CA GLY A 8 -1.42 -28.92 12.80
C GLY A 8 -0.42 -27.84 12.40
N ALA A 9 -0.64 -27.21 11.26
CA ALA A 9 -0.08 -25.90 10.99
C ALA A 9 -1.01 -24.89 11.68
N GLU A 10 -0.72 -24.62 12.95
CA GLU A 10 -1.30 -23.46 13.62
C GLU A 10 -0.73 -22.22 12.92
N SER A 11 -1.53 -21.57 12.08
CA SER A 11 -1.24 -20.21 11.65
C SER A 11 -1.30 -19.36 12.91
N SER A 12 -0.12 -18.98 13.41
CA SER A 12 0.04 -18.07 14.53
C SER A 12 -0.65 -16.77 14.15
N GLY A 13 -1.85 -16.56 14.72
CA GLY A 13 -2.65 -15.37 14.50
C GLY A 13 -1.84 -14.13 14.90
N GLY A 14 -1.31 -13.43 13.91
CA GLY A 14 -0.85 -12.06 14.08
C GLY A 14 -2.05 -11.25 14.55
N GLY A 15 -2.00 -10.74 15.78
CA GLY A 15 -3.10 -10.01 16.38
C GLY A 15 -3.61 -8.96 15.39
N ALA A 16 -4.88 -9.04 15.02
CA ALA A 16 -5.49 -8.08 14.14
C ALA A 16 -5.32 -6.69 14.79
N GLY A 17 -4.42 -5.88 14.24
CA GLY A 17 -4.29 -4.49 14.62
C GLY A 17 -5.64 -3.78 14.44
N PRO A 18 -5.82 -2.60 15.06
CA PRO A 18 -7.09 -1.88 14.93
C PRO A 18 -7.42 -1.68 13.45
N ILE A 19 -8.62 -2.10 13.04
CA ILE A 19 -9.14 -1.92 11.69
C ILE A 19 -10.01 -0.67 11.69
N LYS A 20 -9.78 0.23 10.72
CA LYS A 20 -10.69 1.34 10.41
C LYS A 20 -11.21 1.17 8.99
N SER A 21 -12.52 1.28 8.82
CA SER A 21 -13.19 1.32 7.53
C SER A 21 -13.62 2.74 7.20
N VAL A 22 -13.61 3.07 5.92
CA VAL A 22 -14.25 4.28 5.37
C VAL A 22 -15.67 3.96 4.92
N THR A 23 -16.50 4.99 4.77
CA THR A 23 -17.93 4.83 4.45
C THR A 23 -18.17 4.44 3.00
N ASP A 24 -17.28 4.87 2.10
CA ASP A 24 -17.36 4.66 0.66
C ASP A 24 -15.95 4.39 0.10
N PRO A 25 -15.77 3.49 -0.88
CA PRO A 25 -14.47 3.20 -1.48
C PRO A 25 -13.83 4.40 -2.22
N GLY A 26 -14.60 5.41 -2.62
CA GLY A 26 -14.12 6.68 -3.17
C GLY A 26 -13.84 7.76 -2.12
N ASP A 27 -14.06 7.50 -0.83
CA ASP A 27 -13.81 8.46 0.26
C ASP A 27 -12.30 8.58 0.58
N LEU A 28 -11.57 9.22 -0.33
CA LEU A 28 -10.14 9.48 -0.19
C LEU A 28 -9.83 10.41 1.01
N THR A 29 -10.77 11.28 1.39
CA THR A 29 -10.62 12.13 2.57
C THR A 29 -10.65 11.28 3.85
N GLY A 30 -11.67 10.42 3.99
CA GLY A 30 -11.79 9.48 5.10
C GLY A 30 -10.59 8.53 5.17
N LEU A 31 -10.10 8.06 4.01
CA LEU A 31 -8.91 7.21 3.95
C LEU A 31 -7.66 7.95 4.46
N GLY A 32 -7.45 9.19 4.01
CA GLY A 32 -6.33 10.03 4.46
C GLY A 32 -6.37 10.32 5.96
N ILE A 33 -7.55 10.60 6.51
CA ILE A 33 -7.75 10.78 7.96
C ILE A 33 -7.38 9.51 8.71
N ALA A 34 -7.91 8.35 8.27
CA ALA A 34 -7.64 7.07 8.92
C ALA A 34 -6.14 6.75 8.93
N VAL A 35 -5.47 6.90 7.78
CA VAL A 35 -4.01 6.71 7.68
C VAL A 35 -3.28 7.63 8.64
N ASN A 36 -3.62 8.92 8.67
CA ASN A 36 -2.96 9.88 9.54
C ASN A 36 -3.10 9.55 11.04
N GLU A 37 -4.26 9.03 11.47
CA GLU A 37 -4.43 8.59 12.85
C GLU A 37 -3.52 7.41 13.22
N PHE A 38 -3.27 6.48 12.29
CA PHE A 38 -2.31 5.39 12.51
C PHE A 38 -0.87 5.91 12.57
N LEU A 39 -0.47 6.78 11.64
CA LEU A 39 0.86 7.40 11.67
C LEU A 39 1.10 8.16 12.97
N HIS A 40 0.11 8.95 13.41
CA HIS A 40 0.21 9.69 14.66
C HIS A 40 0.29 8.78 15.88
N ARG A 41 -0.44 7.65 15.88
CA ARG A 41 -0.38 6.66 16.96
C ARG A 41 0.97 5.97 17.05
N TRP A 42 1.62 5.70 15.92
CA TRP A 42 2.92 5.02 15.88
C TRP A 42 4.11 5.97 15.93
N HIS A 43 3.86 7.27 15.82
CA HIS A 43 4.89 8.29 15.97
C HIS A 43 5.59 8.18 17.33
N GLY A 44 6.93 8.13 17.31
CA GLY A 44 7.74 8.01 18.52
C GLY A 44 7.83 6.59 19.09
N THR A 45 7.32 5.58 18.40
CA THR A 45 7.66 4.17 18.68
C THR A 45 9.03 3.83 18.09
N ASP A 46 9.72 2.85 18.67
CA ASP A 46 11.07 2.44 18.21
C ASP A 46 11.08 1.74 16.84
N GLY A 47 9.91 1.54 16.21
CA GLY A 47 9.75 0.83 14.95
C GLY A 47 9.72 1.77 13.74
N ARG A 48 10.19 1.28 12.59
CA ARG A 48 9.98 1.95 11.30
C ARG A 48 8.53 1.80 10.87
N THR A 49 7.90 2.92 10.51
CA THR A 49 6.54 2.90 9.98
C THR A 49 6.57 2.62 8.48
N VAL A 50 5.87 1.57 8.06
CA VAL A 50 5.70 1.20 6.65
C VAL A 50 4.23 1.15 6.29
N VAL A 51 3.84 1.87 5.24
CA VAL A 51 2.49 1.88 4.68
C VAL A 51 2.49 1.05 3.39
N CYS A 52 1.66 0.03 3.36
CA CYS A 52 1.36 -0.75 2.15
C CYS A 52 0.04 -0.27 1.58
N PHE A 53 0.05 0.28 0.37
CA PHE A 53 -1.16 0.56 -0.38
C PHE A 53 -1.42 -0.59 -1.36
N HIS A 54 -2.36 -1.47 -1.01
CA HIS A 54 -2.47 -2.78 -1.63
C HIS A 54 -2.90 -2.79 -3.11
N SER A 55 -3.70 -1.81 -3.58
CA SER A 55 -4.10 -1.78 -4.99
C SER A 55 -4.58 -0.41 -5.43
N LEU A 56 -3.77 0.29 -6.20
CA LEU A 56 -4.18 1.49 -6.95
C LEU A 56 -5.18 1.14 -8.05
N THR A 57 -5.07 -0.05 -8.64
CA THR A 57 -6.05 -0.56 -9.62
C THR A 57 -7.46 -0.66 -9.03
N ALA A 58 -7.59 -1.00 -7.75
CA ALA A 58 -8.89 -0.96 -7.06
C ALA A 58 -9.35 0.48 -6.80
N MET A 59 -8.46 1.36 -6.35
CA MET A 59 -8.77 2.78 -6.09
C MET A 59 -9.32 3.48 -7.34
N PHE A 60 -8.69 3.30 -8.51
CA PHE A 60 -9.11 3.97 -9.74
C PHE A 60 -10.48 3.52 -10.27
N GLN A 61 -11.08 2.45 -9.71
CA GLN A 61 -12.48 2.09 -10.01
C GLN A 61 -13.49 2.99 -9.28
N TYR A 62 -13.05 3.72 -8.24
CA TYR A 62 -13.92 4.53 -7.38
C TYR A 62 -13.52 6.01 -7.32
N ALA A 63 -12.30 6.35 -7.73
CA ALA A 63 -11.81 7.71 -7.79
C ALA A 63 -11.21 8.02 -9.16
N GLU A 64 -11.49 9.21 -9.68
CA GLU A 64 -10.87 9.71 -10.90
C GLU A 64 -9.36 9.88 -10.72
N LEU A 65 -8.60 9.69 -11.80
CA LEU A 65 -7.14 9.71 -11.77
C LEU A 65 -6.58 10.99 -11.15
N GLU A 66 -7.13 12.17 -11.50
CA GLU A 66 -6.67 13.46 -10.98
C GLU A 66 -6.83 13.52 -9.45
N THR A 67 -8.03 13.23 -8.94
CA THR A 67 -8.31 13.20 -7.50
C THR A 67 -7.44 12.17 -6.77
N ALA A 68 -7.28 10.99 -7.35
CA ALA A 68 -6.44 9.94 -6.77
C ALA A 68 -4.95 10.34 -6.77
N TYR A 69 -4.47 10.96 -7.84
CA TYR A 69 -3.10 11.45 -7.94
C TYR A 69 -2.81 12.52 -6.88
N GLU A 70 -3.70 13.51 -6.71
CA GLU A 70 -3.58 14.52 -5.65
C GLU A 70 -3.51 13.88 -4.27
N PHE A 71 -4.38 12.91 -4.00
CA PHE A 71 -4.37 12.16 -2.75
C PHE A 71 -3.04 11.44 -2.52
N LEU A 72 -2.54 10.70 -3.52
CA LEU A 72 -1.27 9.98 -3.44
C LEU A 72 -0.08 10.93 -3.27
N HIS A 73 -0.12 12.10 -3.92
CA HIS A 73 0.89 13.15 -3.79
C HIS A 73 0.92 13.71 -2.35
N VAL A 74 -0.23 14.02 -1.77
CA VAL A 74 -0.31 14.47 -0.37
C VAL A 74 0.11 13.36 0.59
N LEU A 75 -0.28 12.12 0.32
CA LEU A 75 0.07 10.96 1.14
C LEU A 75 1.58 10.73 1.17
N THR A 76 2.23 10.68 0.00
CA THR A 76 3.69 10.52 -0.13
C THR A 76 4.44 11.63 0.58
N GLY A 77 4.04 12.90 0.37
CA GLY A 77 4.63 14.04 1.10
C GLY A 77 4.51 13.93 2.62
N ARG A 78 3.42 13.35 3.13
CA ARG A 78 3.27 13.07 4.57
C ARG A 78 4.21 11.98 5.04
N MET A 79 4.39 10.90 4.28
CA MET A 79 5.33 9.82 4.64
C MET A 79 6.74 10.35 4.80
N TYR A 80 7.16 11.20 3.85
CA TYR A 80 8.42 11.93 3.93
C TYR A 80 8.55 12.77 5.21
N ALA A 81 7.51 13.53 5.57
CA ALA A 81 7.52 14.36 6.77
C ALA A 81 7.57 13.56 8.09
N THR A 82 7.15 12.29 8.07
CA THR A 82 7.10 11.42 9.26
C THR A 82 8.18 10.34 9.28
N ASP A 83 9.16 10.38 8.36
CA ASP A 83 10.18 9.33 8.19
C ASP A 83 9.57 7.93 8.03
N ALA A 84 8.42 7.87 7.34
CA ALA A 84 7.71 6.63 7.04
C ALA A 84 8.00 6.21 5.59
N THR A 85 7.99 4.90 5.33
CA THR A 85 8.10 4.35 3.97
C THR A 85 6.72 3.98 3.46
N VAL A 86 6.41 4.30 2.20
CA VAL A 86 5.20 3.82 1.53
C VAL A 86 5.54 3.06 0.26
N HIS A 87 4.77 2.02 -0.03
CA HIS A 87 4.80 1.35 -1.32
C HIS A 87 3.38 1.13 -1.84
N PHE A 88 3.22 1.26 -3.15
CA PHE A 88 1.96 1.12 -3.85
C PHE A 88 2.03 -0.07 -4.77
N HIS A 89 0.95 -0.83 -4.86
CA HIS A 89 0.81 -1.90 -5.82
C HIS A 89 -0.20 -1.52 -6.89
N MET A 90 0.13 -1.85 -8.14
CA MET A 90 -0.70 -1.59 -9.30
C MET A 90 -0.50 -2.73 -10.29
N ASN A 91 -1.57 -3.14 -10.97
CA ASN A 91 -1.44 -3.91 -12.21
C ASN A 91 -1.28 -2.92 -13.38
N PRO A 92 -0.08 -2.80 -13.99
CA PRO A 92 0.15 -1.85 -15.07
C PRO A 92 -0.63 -2.20 -16.34
N GLN A 93 -0.99 -3.47 -16.56
CA GLN A 93 -1.77 -3.90 -17.73
C GLN A 93 -3.25 -3.52 -17.64
N ALA A 94 -3.71 -3.02 -16.48
CA ALA A 94 -5.08 -2.58 -16.28
C ALA A 94 -5.30 -1.09 -16.63
N HIS A 95 -4.22 -0.36 -16.92
CA HIS A 95 -4.23 1.09 -17.10
C HIS A 95 -3.51 1.49 -18.38
N ASP A 96 -3.81 2.68 -18.90
CA ASP A 96 -3.04 3.26 -19.99
C ASP A 96 -1.66 3.71 -19.53
N GLU A 97 -0.74 3.89 -20.48
CA GLU A 97 0.66 4.26 -20.23
C GLU A 97 0.78 5.59 -19.48
N LEU A 98 -0.07 6.58 -19.78
CA LEU A 98 -0.03 7.89 -19.11
C LEU A 98 -0.41 7.78 -17.63
N THR A 99 -1.41 6.96 -17.31
CA THR A 99 -1.80 6.67 -15.92
C THR A 99 -0.66 6.02 -15.14
N VAL A 100 -0.01 5.01 -15.74
CA VAL A 100 1.13 4.33 -15.10
C VAL A 100 2.27 5.32 -14.90
N GLU A 101 2.67 6.04 -15.93
CA GLU A 101 3.74 7.05 -15.87
C GLU A 101 3.46 8.09 -14.79
N ALA A 102 2.25 8.65 -14.74
CA ALA A 102 1.86 9.62 -13.73
C ALA A 102 2.11 9.08 -12.32
N VAL A 103 1.62 7.88 -12.00
CA VAL A 103 1.86 7.28 -10.66
C VAL A 103 3.35 7.02 -10.41
N THR A 104 4.10 6.57 -11.41
CA THR A 104 5.56 6.38 -11.22
C THR A 104 6.27 7.66 -10.83
N THR A 105 5.76 8.85 -11.21
CA THR A 105 6.31 10.16 -10.81
C THR A 105 6.10 10.51 -9.33
N LEU A 106 5.31 9.73 -8.59
CA LEU A 106 5.11 9.90 -7.13
C LEU A 106 6.05 9.06 -6.26
N VAL A 107 6.76 8.08 -6.83
CA VAL A 107 7.59 7.11 -6.08
C VAL A 107 9.06 7.11 -6.49
N ASP A 108 9.97 6.93 -5.53
CA ASP A 108 11.41 6.99 -5.78
C ASP A 108 11.95 5.77 -6.54
N ALA A 109 11.24 4.65 -6.44
CA ALA A 109 11.55 3.43 -7.15
C ALA A 109 10.30 2.70 -7.61
N VAL A 110 10.42 2.02 -8.75
CA VAL A 110 9.43 1.12 -9.33
C VAL A 110 10.02 -0.28 -9.34
N VAL A 111 9.26 -1.25 -8.86
CA VAL A 111 9.61 -2.67 -8.89
C VAL A 111 8.58 -3.36 -9.77
N GLU A 112 9.04 -3.96 -10.87
CA GLU A 112 8.20 -4.72 -11.79
C GLU A 112 8.49 -6.20 -11.62
N LEU A 113 7.42 -6.99 -11.55
CA LEU A 113 7.47 -8.43 -11.43
C LEU A 113 7.05 -9.04 -12.77
N ASP A 114 7.96 -9.78 -13.39
CA ASP A 114 7.69 -10.48 -14.64
C ASP A 114 6.92 -11.78 -14.37
N GLU A 115 6.20 -12.26 -15.37
CA GLU A 115 5.41 -13.51 -15.27
C GLU A 115 6.28 -14.73 -14.94
N ASP A 116 7.56 -14.69 -15.35
CA ASP A 116 8.56 -15.74 -15.08
C ASP A 116 9.21 -15.62 -13.70
N GLY A 117 8.75 -14.69 -12.85
CA GLY A 117 9.34 -14.40 -11.54
C GLY A 117 10.59 -13.51 -11.60
N GLY A 118 10.88 -12.93 -12.77
CA GLY A 118 11.87 -11.87 -12.93
C GLY A 118 11.49 -10.64 -12.09
N THR A 119 12.49 -9.91 -11.61
CA THR A 119 12.28 -8.65 -10.91
C THR A 119 13.18 -7.60 -11.51
N THR A 120 12.58 -6.51 -12.00
CA THR A 120 13.32 -5.35 -12.46
C THR A 120 13.04 -4.18 -11.52
N VAL A 121 14.10 -3.42 -11.21
CA VAL A 121 14.02 -2.28 -10.30
C VAL A 121 14.54 -1.05 -11.03
N ARG A 122 13.70 -0.01 -11.06
CA ARG A 122 14.04 1.30 -11.63
C ARG A 122 13.94 2.33 -10.52
N SER A 123 15.06 2.95 -10.14
CA SER A 123 15.09 4.06 -9.17
C SER A 123 15.50 5.35 -9.86
N ARG A 124 15.12 6.48 -9.26
CA ARG A 124 15.53 7.81 -9.70
C ARG A 124 16.91 8.21 -9.15
#